data_AF-A0A432KFG9-F1
#
_entry.id   AF-A0A432KFG9-F1
#
_cell.length_a   1.000
_cell.length_b   1.000
_cell.length_c   1.000
_cell.angle_alpha   90.00
_cell.angle_beta   90.00
_cell.angle_gamma   90.00
#
_symmetry.space_group_name_H-M   'P 1'
#
loop_
_entity.id
_entity.type
_entity.pdbx_description
1 polymer ?
#
loop_
_entity_poly.entity_id
_entity_poly.type
_entity_poly.pdbx_seq_one_letter_code
_entity_poly.pdbx_strand_id
1 'polypeptide(L)'
;MLRLTRANILYDDVDRDRFEEWYRIHAPHDTDSLITANRESLFEFLNTRVAQFVQSGGHPDRSHEQKHLVAVLSIAECLEHLLNKMKFTRDSDSASYSSLRGVLQSHLEEFPDEECLVYLMSARNLVDWTRRTRRLNRNDELQQLFQGMQPTRPTQQYQIGEVYPGDREIKDENRLTIQIHMLNIRDTEYTNVPTLAIWIPEHISKDIIRQDNNSA
;
A
#
# COMPACT_ATOMS: atom_id res chain seq x y z
N MET A 1 20.41 -45.46 8.46
CA MET A 1 20.68 -44.69 9.69
C MET A 1 19.79 -43.46 9.67
N LEU A 2 18.96 -43.30 10.71
CA LEU A 2 18.05 -42.18 11.05
C LEU A 2 17.13 -41.58 9.96
N ARG A 3 15.83 -41.90 10.08
CA ARG A 3 14.70 -41.10 9.57
C ARG A 3 14.47 -39.88 10.48
N LEU A 4 14.19 -38.73 9.89
CA LEU A 4 13.33 -37.66 10.44
C LEU A 4 12.36 -37.27 9.30
N THR A 5 11.23 -37.96 9.14
CA THR A 5 9.86 -37.61 9.60
C THR A 5 9.17 -36.49 8.81
N ARG A 6 8.22 -36.95 7.97
CA ARG A 6 6.98 -36.31 7.48
C ARG A 6 7.07 -34.94 6.78
N ALA A 7 6.98 -34.98 5.45
CA ALA A 7 6.29 -33.94 4.68
C ALA A 7 4.80 -34.01 5.03
N ASN A 8 4.39 -33.30 6.08
CA ASN A 8 2.98 -33.09 6.39
C ASN A 8 2.72 -31.60 6.42
N ILE A 9 1.79 -31.20 5.55
CA ILE A 9 0.84 -30.12 5.75
C ILE A 9 1.44 -28.72 5.64
N LEU A 10 1.51 -28.24 4.40
CA LEU A 10 0.91 -26.95 4.09
C LEU A 10 -0.24 -27.24 3.12
N TYR A 11 -1.30 -27.83 3.66
CA TYR A 11 -2.65 -27.47 3.27
C TYR A 11 -2.86 -26.07 3.86
N ASP A 12 -2.31 -25.07 3.21
CA ASP A 12 -3.11 -23.87 3.03
C ASP A 12 -3.37 -23.87 1.53
N ASP A 13 -4.64 -23.75 1.15
CA ASP A 13 -4.98 -23.20 -0.14
C ASP A 13 -4.03 -22.03 -0.33
N VAL A 14 -3.05 -22.20 -1.22
CA VAL A 14 -2.28 -21.08 -1.77
C VAL A 14 -3.34 -20.35 -2.58
N ASP A 15 -4.15 -19.59 -1.84
CA ASP A 15 -5.06 -18.61 -2.36
C ASP A 15 -4.17 -17.84 -3.30
N ARG A 16 -4.43 -18.01 -4.59
CA ARG A 16 -3.77 -17.24 -5.61
C ARG A 16 -4.15 -15.82 -5.23
N ASP A 17 -3.29 -15.13 -4.51
CA ASP A 17 -3.42 -13.71 -4.22
C ASP A 17 -3.36 -13.05 -5.59
N ARG A 18 -4.51 -12.99 -6.27
CA ARG A 18 -4.67 -12.27 -7.51
C ARG A 18 -4.60 -10.82 -7.08
N PHE A 19 -3.42 -10.23 -7.19
CA PHE A 19 -3.21 -8.78 -7.00
C PHE A 19 -3.85 -7.96 -8.15
N GLU A 20 -4.93 -8.47 -8.75
CA GLU A 20 -5.80 -7.79 -9.70
C GLU A 20 -6.60 -6.65 -9.02
N GLU A 21 -6.55 -6.58 -7.68
CA GLU A 21 -7.07 -5.49 -6.86
C GLU A 21 -5.95 -4.85 -6.03
N TRP A 22 -6.24 -3.68 -5.46
CA TRP A 22 -5.36 -3.04 -4.49
C TRP A 22 -5.04 -3.95 -3.31
N TYR A 23 -3.77 -4.30 -3.14
CA TYR A 23 -3.26 -4.81 -1.88
C TYR A 23 -3.39 -3.73 -0.80
N ARG A 24 -3.82 -4.08 0.41
CA ARG A 24 -3.92 -3.15 1.53
C ARG A 24 -3.68 -3.83 2.86
N ILE A 25 -3.20 -3.06 3.82
CA ILE A 25 -3.14 -3.50 5.21
C ILE A 25 -4.50 -3.27 5.87
N HIS A 26 -5.04 -4.31 6.50
CA HIS A 26 -6.36 -4.31 7.10
C HIS A 26 -6.35 -3.76 8.53
N ALA A 27 -5.34 -4.09 9.33
CA ALA A 27 -5.21 -3.67 10.73
C ALA A 27 -3.82 -3.07 11.02
N PRO A 28 -3.51 -1.86 10.52
CA PRO A 28 -2.21 -1.23 10.75
C PRO A 28 -1.99 -0.77 12.20
N HIS A 29 -3.03 -0.82 13.04
CA HIS A 29 -3.03 -0.39 14.44
C HIS A 29 -2.89 -1.54 15.46
N ASP A 30 -2.69 -2.77 14.99
CA ASP A 30 -2.81 -4.00 15.81
C ASP A 30 -1.75 -4.12 16.92
N THR A 31 -0.61 -3.41 16.82
CA THR A 31 0.43 -3.39 17.87
C THR A 31 1.04 -1.99 18.02
N ASP A 32 0.85 -1.37 19.18
CA ASP A 32 1.29 0.01 19.51
C ASP A 32 2.77 0.28 19.22
N SER A 33 3.65 -0.65 19.62
CA SER A 33 5.10 -0.50 19.40
C SER A 33 5.46 -0.53 17.91
N LEU A 34 4.72 -1.29 17.11
CA LEU A 34 4.90 -1.34 15.65
C LEU A 34 4.33 -0.11 14.96
N ILE A 35 3.28 0.52 15.48
CA ILE A 35 2.82 1.81 14.96
C ILE A 35 3.96 2.83 15.01
N THR A 36 4.65 2.91 16.15
CA THR A 36 5.78 3.82 16.35
C THR A 36 6.96 3.44 15.45
N ALA A 37 7.38 2.17 15.47
CA ALA A 37 8.50 1.69 14.65
C ALA A 37 8.27 1.85 13.13
N ASN A 38 7.04 1.59 12.66
CA ASN A 38 6.66 1.80 11.26
C ASN A 38 6.68 3.29 10.89
N ARG A 39 6.25 4.15 11.80
CA ARG A 39 6.29 5.61 11.58
C ARG A 39 7.73 6.09 11.47
N GLU A 40 8.61 5.66 12.36
CA GLU A 40 10.03 5.98 12.32
C GLU A 40 10.67 5.50 11.02
N SER A 41 10.45 4.24 10.65
CA SER A 41 10.95 3.65 9.39
C SER A 41 10.45 4.41 8.16
N LEU A 42 9.17 4.79 8.15
CA LEU A 42 8.60 5.59 7.08
C LEU A 42 9.27 6.96 6.97
N PHE A 43 9.45 7.68 8.08
CA PHE A 43 10.08 9.00 8.03
C PHE A 43 11.58 8.93 7.71
N GLU A 44 12.29 7.87 8.10
CA GLU A 44 13.66 7.62 7.65
C GLU A 44 13.73 7.46 6.12
N PHE A 45 12.83 6.66 5.55
CA PHE A 45 12.69 6.50 4.10
C PHE A 45 12.36 7.83 3.38
N LEU A 46 11.43 8.62 3.92
CA LEU A 46 10.95 9.86 3.30
C LEU A 46 11.94 11.02 3.43
N ASN A 47 12.59 11.19 4.57
CA ASN A 47 13.49 12.33 4.81
C ASN A 47 14.71 12.29 3.88
N THR A 48 15.18 11.11 3.51
CA THR A 48 16.28 10.93 2.55
C THR A 48 15.86 11.23 1.10
N ARG A 49 14.56 11.31 0.82
CA ARG A 49 13.99 11.44 -0.53
C ARG A 49 13.04 12.63 -0.70
N VAL A 50 12.94 13.52 0.30
CA VAL A 50 11.94 14.60 0.33
C VAL A 50 11.95 15.50 -0.92
N ALA A 51 13.14 15.76 -1.49
CA ALA A 51 13.30 16.59 -2.68
C ALA A 51 12.72 15.97 -3.96
N GLN A 52 12.45 14.66 -3.96
CA GLN A 52 11.91 13.93 -5.11
C GLN A 52 10.37 14.00 -5.16
N PHE A 53 9.71 14.34 -4.06
CA PHE A 53 8.27 14.44 -3.98
C PHE A 53 7.77 15.80 -4.46
N VAL A 54 6.83 15.77 -5.41
CA VAL A 54 6.17 16.97 -5.95
C VAL A 54 4.66 16.89 -5.76
N GLN A 55 3.96 18.01 -5.86
CA GLN A 55 2.50 18.02 -5.82
C GLN A 55 1.94 17.20 -7.00
N SER A 56 1.09 16.23 -6.68
CA SER A 56 0.37 15.46 -7.69
C SER A 56 -0.65 16.33 -8.41
N GLY A 57 -0.77 16.14 -9.72
CA GLY A 57 -1.74 16.84 -10.56
C GLY A 57 -3.19 16.56 -10.15
N GLY A 58 -4.08 17.50 -10.46
CA GLY A 58 -5.47 17.37 -10.09
C GLY A 58 -6.33 18.60 -10.36
N HIS A 59 -7.63 18.44 -10.15
CA HIS A 59 -8.57 19.55 -10.22
C HIS A 59 -8.22 20.64 -9.17
N PRO A 60 -8.27 21.93 -9.52
CA PRO A 60 -7.93 23.02 -8.59
C PRO A 60 -8.78 23.04 -7.31
N ASP A 61 -10.06 22.66 -7.44
CA ASP A 61 -11.04 22.63 -6.34
C ASP A 61 -10.93 21.41 -5.42
N ARG A 62 -9.90 20.57 -5.57
CA ARG A 62 -9.63 19.51 -4.59
C ARG A 62 -9.50 20.11 -3.19
N SER A 63 -10.15 19.47 -2.23
CA SER A 63 -9.98 19.81 -0.81
C SER A 63 -8.55 19.53 -0.35
N HIS A 64 -8.18 20.01 0.84
CA HIS A 64 -6.85 19.77 1.38
C HIS A 64 -6.53 18.27 1.51
N GLU A 65 -7.50 17.46 1.93
CA GLU A 65 -7.36 16.01 2.05
C GLU A 65 -7.23 15.29 0.70
N GLN A 66 -7.58 15.96 -0.40
CA GLN A 66 -7.54 15.42 -1.77
C GLN A 66 -6.28 15.84 -2.53
N LYS A 67 -5.38 16.60 -1.91
CA LYS A 67 -4.08 16.97 -2.47
C LYS A 67 -3.00 16.02 -1.97
N HIS A 68 -2.10 15.62 -2.84
CA HIS A 68 -1.12 14.57 -2.56
C HIS A 68 0.26 14.99 -3.04
N LEU A 69 1.27 14.35 -2.48
CA LEU A 69 2.59 14.31 -3.10
C LEU A 69 2.75 13.03 -3.90
N VAL A 70 3.57 13.08 -4.95
CA VAL A 70 3.97 11.93 -5.75
C VAL A 70 5.47 12.00 -6.06
N ALA A 71 6.11 10.84 -6.10
CA ALA A 71 7.47 10.66 -6.60
C ALA A 71 7.54 9.41 -7.48
N VAL A 72 8.46 9.41 -8.45
CA VAL A 72 8.87 8.22 -9.18
C VAL A 72 10.12 7.68 -8.48
N LEU A 73 10.08 6.44 -8.01
CA LEU A 73 11.16 5.82 -7.23
C LEU A 73 11.45 4.41 -7.75
N SER A 74 12.67 3.91 -7.55
CA SER A 74 13.01 2.51 -7.85
C SER A 74 12.18 1.56 -6.97
N ILE A 75 11.64 0.48 -7.58
CA ILE A 75 10.98 -0.59 -6.82
C ILE A 75 11.96 -1.23 -5.85
N ALA A 76 13.23 -1.41 -6.24
CA ALA A 76 14.26 -1.98 -5.38
C ALA A 76 14.50 -1.12 -4.12
N GLU A 77 14.62 0.20 -4.27
CA GLU A 77 14.77 1.10 -3.13
C GLU A 77 13.52 1.10 -2.23
N CYS A 78 12.32 1.08 -2.81
CA CYS A 78 11.08 0.97 -2.05
C CYS A 78 11.01 -0.35 -1.29
N LEU A 79 11.39 -1.47 -1.92
CA LEU A 79 11.40 -2.77 -1.27
C LEU A 79 12.37 -2.79 -0.09
N GLU A 80 13.61 -2.35 -0.29
CA GLU A 80 14.66 -2.39 0.73
C GLU A 80 14.40 -1.43 1.90
N HIS A 81 14.06 -0.18 1.60
CA HIS A 81 14.07 0.90 2.59
C HIS A 81 12.69 1.25 3.14
N LEU A 82 11.60 0.87 2.46
CA LEU A 82 10.24 1.06 2.96
C LEU A 82 9.59 -0.28 3.31
N LEU A 83 9.41 -1.16 2.33
CA LEU A 83 8.54 -2.34 2.49
C LEU A 83 9.14 -3.37 3.45
N ASN A 84 10.45 -3.61 3.39
CA ASN A 84 11.14 -4.53 4.30
C ASN A 84 11.26 -4.01 5.74
N LYS A 85 11.14 -2.69 5.94
CA LYS A 85 11.26 -2.07 7.27
C LYS A 85 9.92 -2.00 8.00
N MET A 86 8.82 -1.84 7.26
CA MET A 86 7.47 -1.87 7.84
C MET A 86 7.06 -3.29 8.26
N LYS A 87 6.33 -3.38 9.39
CA LYS A 87 5.89 -4.64 10.00
C LYS A 87 4.41 -4.59 10.38
N PHE A 88 3.70 -5.69 10.13
CA PHE A 88 2.29 -5.86 10.48
C PHE A 88 2.11 -7.24 11.14
N THR A 89 1.32 -7.32 12.20
CA THR A 89 1.24 -8.51 13.06
C THR A 89 0.00 -9.35 12.85
N ARG A 90 -1.11 -8.76 12.38
CA ARG A 90 -2.32 -9.52 12.12
C ARG A 90 -2.01 -10.61 11.10
N ASP A 91 -2.36 -11.86 11.40
CA ASP A 91 -1.94 -13.03 10.61
C ASP A 91 -2.24 -12.86 9.11
N SER A 92 -3.44 -12.36 8.77
CA SER A 92 -3.83 -12.07 7.38
C SER A 92 -2.96 -11.01 6.70
N ASP A 93 -2.61 -9.93 7.41
CA ASP A 93 -1.74 -8.88 6.89
C ASP A 93 -0.29 -9.37 6.78
N SER A 94 0.23 -10.04 7.82
CA SER A 94 1.63 -10.50 7.88
C SER A 94 1.98 -11.51 6.78
N ALA A 95 1.10 -12.50 6.56
CA ALA A 95 1.28 -13.51 5.54
C ALA A 95 1.24 -12.89 4.14
N SER A 96 0.17 -12.16 3.82
CA SER A 96 -0.02 -11.53 2.51
C SER A 96 1.05 -10.46 2.22
N TYR A 97 1.50 -9.70 3.22
CA TYR A 97 2.57 -8.71 3.08
C TYR A 97 3.93 -9.37 2.80
N SER A 98 4.16 -10.55 3.38
CA SER A 98 5.37 -11.33 3.10
C SER A 98 5.34 -11.92 1.70
N SER A 99 4.19 -12.43 1.25
CA SER A 99 3.99 -12.87 -0.13
C SER A 99 4.25 -11.74 -1.13
N LEU A 100 3.68 -10.55 -0.89
CA LEU A 100 3.89 -9.37 -1.71
C LEU A 100 5.38 -9.03 -1.86
N ARG A 101 6.13 -8.98 -0.76
CA ARG A 101 7.57 -8.66 -0.80
C ARG A 101 8.36 -9.72 -1.55
N GLY A 102 7.99 -11.00 -1.41
CA GLY A 102 8.60 -12.10 -2.18
C GLY A 102 8.37 -11.95 -3.69
N VAL A 103 7.14 -11.59 -4.09
CA VAL A 103 6.81 -11.29 -5.49
C VAL A 103 7.66 -10.17 -6.04
N LEU A 104 7.74 -9.04 -5.34
CA LEU A 104 8.52 -7.89 -5.81
C LEU A 104 10.01 -8.22 -5.86
N GLN A 105 10.51 -9.02 -4.93
CA GLN A 105 11.88 -9.47 -4.93
C GLN A 105 12.19 -10.33 -6.17
N SER A 106 11.32 -11.26 -6.53
CA SER A 106 11.48 -12.09 -7.74
C SER A 106 11.36 -11.28 -9.02
N HIS A 107 10.41 -10.35 -9.10
CA HIS A 107 10.26 -9.45 -10.25
C HIS A 107 11.54 -8.63 -10.51
N LEU A 108 12.17 -8.14 -9.45
CA LEU A 108 13.42 -7.38 -9.52
C LEU A 108 14.64 -8.21 -9.95
N GLU A 109 14.56 -9.54 -9.94
CA GLU A 109 15.64 -10.39 -10.51
C GLU A 109 15.74 -10.22 -12.02
N GLU A 110 14.59 -10.01 -12.70
CA GLU A 110 14.51 -9.80 -14.14
C GLU A 110 14.49 -8.31 -14.52
N PHE A 111 13.89 -7.46 -13.67
CA PHE A 111 13.69 -6.03 -13.93
C PHE A 111 14.27 -5.14 -12.81
N PRO A 112 15.60 -5.14 -12.59
CA PRO A 112 16.22 -4.48 -11.43
C PRO A 112 16.08 -2.95 -11.41
N ASP A 113 15.93 -2.33 -12.58
CA ASP A 113 15.85 -0.88 -12.74
C ASP A 113 14.39 -0.37 -12.83
N GLU A 114 13.39 -1.22 -12.60
CA GLU A 114 11.99 -0.81 -12.75
C GLU A 114 11.56 0.19 -11.65
N GLU A 115 10.81 1.19 -12.08
CA GLU A 115 10.32 2.28 -11.25
C GLU A 115 8.85 2.10 -10.86
N CYS A 116 8.47 2.71 -9.75
CA CYS A 116 7.10 2.80 -9.25
C CYS A 116 6.70 4.23 -8.96
N LEU A 117 5.39 4.44 -8.80
CA LEU A 117 4.84 5.69 -8.27
C LEU A 117 4.59 5.55 -6.77
N VAL A 118 5.13 6.49 -5.99
CA VAL A 118 4.86 6.57 -4.56
C VAL A 118 4.07 7.84 -4.26
N TYR A 119 2.86 7.66 -3.73
CA TYR A 119 1.98 8.76 -3.32
C TYR A 119 1.95 8.92 -1.81
N LEU A 120 2.09 10.16 -1.33
CA LEU A 120 1.78 10.52 0.05
C LEU A 120 0.38 11.13 0.08
N MET A 121 -0.59 10.32 0.52
CA MET A 121 -2.00 10.65 0.44
C MET A 121 -2.35 11.71 1.48
N SER A 122 -3.02 12.78 1.04
CA SER A 122 -3.30 13.99 1.83
C SER A 122 -2.07 14.77 2.32
N ALA A 123 -0.93 14.64 1.67
CA ALA A 123 0.26 15.42 2.00
C ALA A 123 0.44 16.63 1.06
N ARG A 124 0.76 17.79 1.64
CA ARG A 124 1.30 18.94 0.89
C ARG A 124 2.82 19.04 1.01
N ASN A 125 3.35 18.60 2.14
CA ASN A 125 4.76 18.39 2.43
C ASN A 125 4.87 17.39 3.60
N LEU A 126 6.08 17.00 4.00
CA LEU A 126 6.25 16.01 5.08
C LEU A 126 5.78 16.53 6.46
N VAL A 127 5.73 17.86 6.66
CA VAL A 127 5.24 18.47 7.90
C VAL A 127 3.71 18.59 7.87
N ASP A 128 3.19 19.09 6.75
CA ASP A 128 1.78 19.28 6.48
C ASP A 128 1.18 18.08 5.73
N TRP A 129 0.91 17.04 6.51
CA TRP A 129 0.32 15.79 6.06
C TRP A 129 -0.98 15.55 6.82
N THR A 130 -2.14 15.69 6.17
CA THR A 130 -3.41 15.51 6.88
C THR A 130 -3.59 14.04 7.28
N ARG A 131 -3.89 13.81 8.56
CA ARG A 131 -4.15 12.48 9.11
C ARG A 131 -5.62 12.16 8.99
N ARG A 132 -5.96 11.34 7.99
CA ARG A 132 -7.35 11.02 7.69
C ARG A 132 -7.94 10.15 8.80
N THR A 133 -9.16 10.48 9.25
CA THR A 133 -9.84 9.66 10.25
C THR A 133 -10.51 8.45 9.61
N ARG A 134 -10.28 7.25 10.14
CA ARG A 134 -10.90 5.99 9.69
C ARG A 134 -11.53 5.23 10.85
N ARG A 135 -12.63 4.53 10.55
CA ARG A 135 -13.37 3.71 11.51
C ARG A 135 -12.98 2.25 11.33
N LEU A 136 -12.99 1.51 12.43
CA LEU A 136 -12.85 0.06 12.43
C LEU A 136 -14.20 -0.66 12.27
N ASN A 137 -14.18 -1.80 11.58
CA ASN A 137 -15.30 -2.70 11.46
C ASN A 137 -15.42 -3.60 12.71
N ARG A 138 -16.38 -4.54 12.71
CA ARG A 138 -16.60 -5.47 13.84
C ARG A 138 -15.45 -6.46 14.08
N ASN A 139 -14.55 -6.62 13.12
CA ASN A 139 -13.38 -7.49 13.19
C ASN A 139 -12.13 -6.71 13.59
N ASP A 140 -12.25 -5.45 14.04
CA ASP A 140 -11.11 -4.60 14.38
C ASP A 140 -10.18 -4.31 13.18
N GLU A 141 -10.74 -4.20 11.98
CA GLU A 141 -10.02 -3.83 10.75
C GLU A 141 -10.54 -2.52 10.19
N LEU A 142 -9.73 -1.82 9.39
CA LEU A 142 -10.16 -0.62 8.66
C LEU A 142 -11.39 -0.92 7.79
N GLN A 143 -12.53 -0.31 8.15
CA GLN A 143 -13.78 -0.47 7.43
C GLN A 143 -13.66 0.02 5.98
N GLN A 144 -12.95 1.13 5.78
CA GLN A 144 -12.70 1.71 4.46
C GLN A 144 -11.38 2.48 4.51
N LEU A 145 -10.38 2.07 3.71
CA LEU A 145 -9.13 2.84 3.60
C LEU A 145 -9.30 4.03 2.66
N PHE A 146 -9.79 3.76 1.44
CA PHE A 146 -9.86 4.72 0.36
C PHE A 146 -10.99 5.74 0.50
N GLN A 147 -10.67 7.02 0.30
CA GLN A 147 -11.65 8.06 0.06
C GLN A 147 -12.27 7.89 -1.34
N GLY A 148 -13.60 8.00 -1.41
CA GLY A 148 -14.34 7.91 -2.67
C GLY A 148 -14.25 9.19 -3.51
N MET A 149 -14.79 9.10 -4.73
CA MET A 149 -14.85 10.19 -5.68
C MET A 149 -15.65 11.40 -5.17
N GLN A 150 -15.34 12.58 -5.68
CA GLN A 150 -16.08 13.82 -5.48
C GLN A 150 -16.19 14.62 -6.78
N PRO A 151 -17.34 15.24 -7.06
CA PRO A 151 -18.64 15.04 -6.39
C PRO A 151 -19.15 13.60 -6.52
N THR A 152 -19.99 13.16 -5.58
CA THR A 152 -20.65 11.82 -5.66
C THR A 152 -21.94 11.82 -6.47
N ARG A 153 -22.41 13.01 -6.88
CA ARG A 153 -23.57 13.24 -7.74
C ARG A 153 -23.27 14.43 -8.66
N PRO A 154 -23.84 14.49 -9.86
CA PRO A 154 -23.66 15.64 -10.73
C PRO A 154 -24.16 16.91 -10.03
N THR A 155 -23.41 17.99 -10.17
CA THR A 155 -23.80 19.32 -9.72
C THR A 155 -24.04 20.21 -10.94
N GLN A 156 -24.43 21.46 -10.73
CA GLN A 156 -24.51 22.43 -11.84
C GLN A 156 -23.15 22.70 -12.49
N GLN A 157 -22.05 22.48 -11.77
CA GLN A 157 -20.70 22.86 -12.17
C GLN A 157 -19.83 21.66 -12.59
N TYR A 158 -20.05 20.50 -11.99
CA TYR A 158 -19.16 19.33 -12.10
C TYR A 158 -19.94 18.03 -12.24
N GLN A 159 -19.41 17.13 -13.06
CA GLN A 159 -19.82 15.74 -13.15
C GLN A 159 -19.31 14.93 -11.95
N ILE A 160 -19.84 13.71 -11.80
CA ILE A 160 -19.40 12.78 -10.75
C ILE A 160 -17.90 12.52 -10.91
N GLY A 161 -17.15 12.64 -9.80
CA GLY A 161 -15.71 12.34 -9.76
C GLY A 161 -14.79 13.34 -10.46
N GLU A 162 -15.34 14.41 -11.06
CA GLU A 162 -14.56 15.38 -11.83
C GLU A 162 -13.54 16.15 -10.97
N VAL A 163 -13.89 16.47 -9.72
CA VAL A 163 -12.99 17.18 -8.80
C VAL A 163 -11.96 16.22 -8.20
N TYR A 164 -12.41 15.02 -7.82
CA TYR A 164 -11.58 13.99 -7.24
C TYR A 164 -12.05 12.62 -7.69
N PRO A 165 -11.21 11.82 -8.36
CA PRO A 165 -11.64 10.53 -8.88
C PRO A 165 -11.83 9.47 -7.79
N GLY A 166 -11.30 9.71 -6.58
CA GLY A 166 -11.25 8.74 -5.50
C GLY A 166 -9.89 8.03 -5.46
N ASP A 167 -9.46 7.62 -4.28
CA ASP A 167 -8.09 7.09 -4.10
C ASP A 167 -7.83 5.84 -4.94
N ARG A 168 -8.84 4.98 -5.15
CA ARG A 168 -8.70 3.74 -5.92
C ARG A 168 -8.28 3.96 -7.37
N GLU A 169 -8.63 5.12 -7.92
CA GLU A 169 -8.31 5.50 -9.29
C GLU A 169 -6.95 6.22 -9.38
N ILE A 170 -6.27 6.47 -8.26
CA ILE A 170 -4.95 7.10 -8.21
C ILE A 170 -3.89 5.99 -8.27
N LYS A 171 -3.72 5.47 -9.49
CA LYS A 171 -2.77 4.44 -9.88
C LYS A 171 -2.35 4.62 -11.32
N ASP A 172 -1.28 3.94 -11.70
CA ASP A 172 -0.90 3.73 -13.10
C ASP A 172 -1.11 2.26 -13.44
N GLU A 173 -1.77 1.98 -14.57
CA GLU A 173 -2.08 0.60 -14.98
C GLU A 173 -0.84 -0.20 -15.40
N ASN A 174 0.27 0.49 -15.72
CA ASN A 174 1.52 -0.10 -16.19
C ASN A 174 2.69 0.08 -15.19
N ARG A 175 2.48 0.75 -14.05
CA ARG A 175 3.51 0.90 -13.02
C ARG A 175 2.98 0.51 -11.66
N LEU A 176 3.81 -0.17 -10.88
CA LEU A 176 3.51 -0.39 -9.47
C LEU A 176 3.21 0.96 -8.82
N THR A 177 2.13 1.03 -8.05
CA THR A 177 1.75 2.27 -7.34
C THR A 177 1.61 1.98 -5.85
N ILE A 178 2.38 2.69 -5.03
CA ILE A 178 2.30 2.64 -3.57
C ILE A 178 1.62 3.92 -3.08
N GLN A 179 0.49 3.77 -2.41
CA GLN A 179 -0.13 4.83 -1.64
C GLN A 179 0.23 4.69 -0.16
N ILE A 180 0.83 5.72 0.39
CA ILE A 180 1.14 5.82 1.81
C ILE A 180 0.09 6.73 2.45
N HIS A 181 -0.59 6.21 3.46
CA HIS A 181 -1.61 6.93 4.23
C HIS A 181 -1.14 7.12 5.67
N MET A 182 -1.51 8.26 6.25
CA MET A 182 -1.36 8.53 7.68
C MET A 182 -2.75 8.66 8.30
N LEU A 183 -3.07 7.82 9.28
CA LEU A 183 -4.43 7.69 9.79
C LEU A 183 -4.54 8.10 11.27
N ASN A 184 -5.71 8.63 11.63
CA ASN A 184 -6.20 8.60 13.01
C ASN A 184 -7.35 7.60 13.06
N ILE A 185 -7.33 6.68 14.01
CA ILE A 185 -8.36 5.66 14.13
C ILE A 185 -9.46 6.19 15.06
N ARG A 186 -10.67 6.35 14.49
CA ARG A 186 -11.83 6.90 15.17
C ARG A 186 -12.19 6.06 16.39
N ASP A 187 -12.57 6.74 17.47
CA ASP A 187 -13.01 6.12 18.73
C ASP A 187 -11.92 5.29 19.41
N THR A 188 -10.64 5.60 19.15
CA THR A 188 -9.46 4.99 19.78
C THR A 188 -8.38 6.05 20.05
N GLU A 189 -7.34 5.68 20.81
CA GLU A 189 -6.14 6.51 21.05
C GLU A 189 -5.14 6.46 19.88
N TYR A 190 -5.36 5.62 18.87
CA TYR A 190 -4.41 5.40 17.79
C TYR A 190 -4.38 6.57 16.81
N THR A 191 -3.32 7.37 16.90
CA THR A 191 -3.08 8.53 16.05
C THR A 191 -1.80 8.35 15.23
N ASN A 192 -1.74 9.04 14.09
CA ASN A 192 -0.59 8.99 13.17
C ASN A 192 -0.17 7.55 12.82
N VAL A 193 -1.13 6.70 12.49
CA VAL A 193 -0.90 5.30 12.11
C VAL A 193 -0.54 5.23 10.62
N PRO A 194 0.70 4.86 10.25
CA PRO A 194 1.05 4.69 8.85
C PRO A 194 0.45 3.40 8.30
N THR A 195 -0.01 3.44 7.06
CA THR A 195 -0.47 2.25 6.34
C THR A 195 -0.22 2.39 4.84
N LEU A 196 -0.29 1.26 4.14
CA LEU A 196 0.01 1.14 2.72
C LEU A 196 -1.19 0.58 1.96
N ALA A 197 -1.37 1.06 0.74
CA ALA A 197 -2.08 0.35 -0.31
C ALA A 197 -1.20 0.27 -1.55
N ILE A 198 -1.13 -0.90 -2.18
CA ILE A 198 -0.22 -1.17 -3.30
C ILE A 198 -1.03 -1.72 -4.48
N TRP A 199 -0.96 -1.02 -5.61
CA TRP A 199 -1.49 -1.49 -6.88
C TRP A 199 -0.37 -2.18 -7.64
N ILE A 200 -0.64 -3.40 -8.10
CA ILE A 200 0.30 -4.22 -8.86
C ILE A 200 -0.25 -4.37 -10.28
N PRO A 201 0.43 -3.84 -11.30
CA PRO A 201 0.08 -4.07 -12.69
C PRO A 201 -0.01 -5.55 -13.04
N GLU A 202 -0.75 -5.84 -14.11
CA GLU A 202 -0.97 -7.20 -14.58
C GLU A 202 0.33 -7.90 -14.99
N HIS A 203 1.32 -7.18 -15.54
CA HIS A 203 2.59 -7.79 -15.96
C HIS A 203 3.40 -8.30 -14.76
N ILE A 204 3.53 -7.50 -13.71
CA ILE A 204 4.14 -7.94 -12.44
C ILE A 204 3.31 -9.07 -11.82
N SER A 205 1.98 -8.99 -11.94
CA SER A 205 1.07 -10.01 -11.38
C SER A 205 1.12 -11.36 -12.10
N LYS A 206 1.49 -11.39 -13.38
CA LYS A 206 1.56 -12.62 -14.17
C LYS A 206 2.78 -13.47 -13.85
N ASP A 207 3.88 -12.84 -13.47
CA ASP A 207 5.08 -13.53 -12.97
C ASP A 207 4.85 -14.19 -11.59
N ILE A 208 3.70 -13.90 -10.94
CA ILE A 208 3.27 -14.46 -9.65
C ILE A 208 2.71 -15.88 -9.79
N ILE A 209 2.38 -16.34 -11.00
CA ILE A 209 1.95 -17.73 -11.18
C ILE A 209 3.19 -18.62 -11.10
N ARG A 210 3.46 -19.15 -9.90
CA ARG A 210 4.45 -20.22 -9.69
C ARG A 210 4.28 -21.31 -10.74
N GLN A 211 5.36 -21.58 -11.46
CA GLN A 211 5.52 -22.72 -12.34
C GLN A 211 5.18 -23.99 -11.55
N ASP A 212 4.08 -24.67 -11.91
CA ASP A 212 3.90 -26.07 -11.55
C ASP A 212 5.12 -26.80 -12.13
N ASN A 213 6.02 -27.29 -11.28
CA ASN A 213 7.12 -28.14 -11.70
C ASN A 213 6.53 -29.44 -12.27
N ASN A 214 6.15 -29.41 -13.55
CA ASN A 214 5.99 -30.60 -14.36
C ASN A 214 7.40 -31.12 -14.65
N SER A 215 7.76 -32.22 -14.02
CA SER A 215 8.88 -33.05 -14.44
C SER A 215 8.52 -34.50 -14.13
N ALA A 216 8.62 -35.30 -15.19
CA ALA A 216 8.17 -36.68 -15.37
C ALA A 216 8.75 -37.70 -14.39
#